data_AF-A0A2H0Z747-F1
#
_entry.id   AF-A0A2H0Z747-F1
#
_cell.length_a   1.000
_cell.length_b   1.000
_cell.length_c   1.000
_cell.angle_alpha   90.00
_cell.angle_beta   90.00
_cell.angle_gamma   90.00
#
_symmetry.space_group_name_H-M   'P 1'
#
loop_
_entity.id
_entity.type
_entity.pdbx_description
1 polymer ?
#
loop_
_entity_poly.entity_id
_entity_poly.type
_entity_poly.pdbx_seq_one_letter_code
_entity_poly.pdbx_strand_id
1 'polypeptide(L)' 'MNFKGDFTYTPRTADFSDYRIYSEFFLEFKVWKDKIAFRMTASDEYDSDPYAGVKKNDFGFFHSLVVKFSK' A
#
# COMPACT_ATOMS: atom_id res chain seq x y z
N MET A 1 11.63 -4.85 -14.57
CA MET A 1 10.79 -5.10 -13.38
C MET A 1 11.15 -4.06 -12.35
N ASN A 2 10.17 -3.48 -11.66
CA ASN A 2 10.38 -2.47 -10.62
C ASN A 2 9.60 -2.89 -9.37
N PHE A 3 10.30 -3.03 -8.24
CA PHE A 3 9.69 -3.33 -6.94
C PHE A 3 9.93 -2.15 -6.02
N LYS A 4 8.85 -1.61 -5.47
CA LYS A 4 8.91 -0.51 -4.50
C LYS A 4 7.82 -0.70 -3.46
N GLY A 5 7.99 -0.03 -2.34
CA GLY A 5 6.94 0.11 -1.36
C GLY A 5 7.21 1.29 -0.45
N ASP A 6 6.19 1.62 0.32
CA ASP A 6 6.27 2.52 1.44
C ASP A 6 5.74 1.83 2.70
N PHE A 7 6.18 2.37 3.83
CA PHE A 7 5.79 1.91 5.16
C PHE A 7 5.70 3.14 6.04
N THR A 8 4.56 3.29 6.70
CA THR A 8 4.29 4.39 7.61
C THR A 8 3.80 3.83 8.94
N TYR A 9 4.44 4.25 10.03
CA TYR A 9 3.98 4.01 11.39
C TYR A 9 3.55 5.34 12.00
N THR A 10 2.30 5.41 12.46
CA THR A 10 1.70 6.61 13.02
C THR A 10 1.20 6.33 14.44
N PRO A 11 2.00 6.65 15.48
CA PRO A 11 1.54 6.53 16.86
C PRO A 11 0.70 7.73 17.28
N ARG A 12 -0.20 7.54 18.24
CA ARG A 12 -0.83 8.63 18.97
C ARG A 12 0.12 9.12 20.06
N THR A 13 0.44 10.41 20.07
CA THR A 13 1.43 10.97 21.02
C THR A 13 1.01 10.88 22.49
N ALA A 14 -0.29 10.75 22.76
CA ALA A 14 -0.84 10.61 24.11
C ALA A 14 -0.82 9.16 24.63
N ASP A 15 -0.75 8.17 23.73
CA ASP A 15 -0.73 6.75 24.06
C ASP A 15 -0.04 5.97 22.92
N PHE A 16 1.20 5.55 23.13
CA PHE A 16 1.96 4.80 22.12
C PHE A 16 1.45 3.37 21.88
N SER A 17 0.52 2.87 22.70
CA SER A 17 -0.18 1.62 22.43
C SER A 17 -1.29 1.77 21.38
N ASP A 18 -1.72 3.01 21.11
CA ASP A 18 -2.61 3.40 20.02
C ASP A 18 -1.78 3.88 18.82
N TYR A 19 -1.73 3.06 17.78
CA TYR A 19 -0.97 3.32 16.58
C TYR A 19 -1.61 2.71 15.34
N ARG A 20 -1.23 3.28 14.19
CA ARG A 20 -1.57 2.77 12.87
C ARG A 20 -0.32 2.42 12.08
N ILE A 21 -0.40 1.33 11.34
CA ILE A 21 0.60 0.95 10.34
C ILE A 21 -0.07 0.94 8.99
N TYR A 22 0.55 1.59 8.02
CA TYR A 22 0.20 1.45 6.62
C TYR A 22 1.43 0.93 5.89
N SER A 23 1.24 -0.09 5.06
CA SER A 23 2.27 -0.56 4.15
C SER A 23 1.69 -0.82 2.77
N GLU A 24 2.37 -0.35 1.74
CA GLU A 24 2.04 -0.65 0.35
C GLU A 24 3.28 -1.13 -0.37
N PHE A 25 3.16 -2.23 -1.10
CA PHE A 25 4.20 -2.76 -1.97
C PHE A 25 3.63 -2.96 -3.36
N PHE A 26 4.41 -2.60 -4.38
CA PHE A 26 4.05 -2.91 -5.76
C PHE A 26 5.18 -3.58 -6.52
N LEU A 27 4.78 -4.48 -7.41
CA LEU A 27 5.62 -5.09 -8.42
C LEU A 27 5.11 -4.68 -9.80
N GLU A 28 5.98 -4.04 -10.57
CA GLU A 28 5.65 -3.51 -11.88
C GLU A 28 6.47 -4.16 -13.00
N PHE A 29 5.76 -4.68 -14.00
CA PHE A 29 6.28 -5.29 -15.21
C PHE A 29 6.01 -4.38 -16.41
N LYS A 30 7.06 -3.98 -17.12
CA LYS A 30 6.89 -3.20 -18.37
C LYS A 30 6.25 -4.11 -19.42
N VAL A 31 5.16 -3.66 -20.02
CA VAL A 31 4.43 -4.42 -21.06
C VAL A 31 4.66 -3.81 -22.43
N TRP A 32 4.72 -2.47 -22.53
CA TRP A 32 5.02 -1.80 -23.79
C TRP A 32 5.87 -0.54 -23.60
N LYS A 33 7.10 -0.60 -24.14
CA LYS A 33 8.11 0.46 -24.02
C LYS A 33 8.20 0.95 -22.56
N ASP A 34 8.48 2.23 -22.35
CA ASP A 34 8.40 2.88 -21.03
C ASP A 34 7.04 3.55 -20.78
N LYS A 35 5.99 3.15 -21.52
CA LYS A 35 4.68 3.81 -21.54
C LYS A 35 3.57 3.03 -20.88
N ILE A 36 3.64 1.68 -20.91
CA ILE A 36 2.62 0.83 -20.29
C ILE A 36 3.30 -0.22 -19.42
N ALA A 37 2.77 -0.40 -18.22
CA ALA A 37 3.20 -1.43 -17.30
C ALA A 37 2.02 -2.15 -16.63
N PHE A 38 2.15 -3.44 -16.36
CA PHE A 38 1.26 -4.18 -15.49
C PHE A 38 1.79 -4.08 -14.07
N ARG A 39 0.94 -3.70 -13.12
CA ARG A 39 1.30 -3.54 -11.71
C ARG A 39 0.43 -4.43 -10.84
N MET A 40 1.07 -5.14 -9.93
CA MET A 40 0.43 -5.82 -8.81
C MET A 40 0.77 -5.05 -7.55
N THR A 41 -0.23 -4.74 -6.73
CA THR A 41 -0.07 -3.99 -5.47
C THR A 41 -0.63 -4.82 -4.32
N ALA A 42 0.13 -4.94 -3.24
CA ALA A 42 -0.34 -5.43 -1.96
C ALA A 42 -0.33 -4.26 -0.97
N SER A 43 -1.45 -4.01 -0.32
CA SER A 43 -1.57 -3.02 0.75
C SER A 43 -2.02 -3.69 2.03
N ASP A 44 -1.50 -3.23 3.15
CA ASP A 44 -1.92 -3.66 4.48
C ASP A 44 -2.06 -2.43 5.37
N GLU A 45 -3.24 -2.28 5.95
CA GLU A 45 -3.51 -1.28 6.99
C GLU A 45 -3.81 -2.00 8.30
N TYR A 46 -3.08 -1.63 9.35
CA TYR A 46 -3.32 -2.10 10.70
C TYR A 46 -3.64 -0.94 11.62
N ASP A 47 -4.75 -1.06 12.35
CA ASP A 47 -5.14 -0.16 13.45
C ASP A 47 -5.15 -0.96 14.76
N SER A 48 -4.38 -0.51 15.75
CA SER A 48 -4.31 -1.16 17.05
C SER A 48 -5.62 -1.01 17.86
N ASP A 49 -6.38 0.06 17.61
CA ASP A 49 -7.64 0.39 18.30
C ASP A 49 -8.71 0.89 17.31
N PRO A 50 -9.22 0.00 16.43
CA PRO A 50 -10.21 0.37 15.43
C PRO A 50 -11.59 0.62 16.06
N TYR A 51 -12.45 1.37 15.36
CA TYR A 51 -13.84 1.53 15.76
C TYR A 51 -14.57 0.19 15.90
N ALA A 52 -15.61 0.17 16.75
CA ALA A 52 -16.41 -1.03 16.98
C ALA A 52 -16.96 -1.60 15.65
N GLY A 53 -16.72 -2.90 15.43
CA GLY A 53 -17.13 -3.61 14.21
C GLY A 53 -16.13 -3.53 13.05
N VAL A 54 -15.06 -2.75 13.18
CA VAL A 54 -13.97 -2.67 12.20
C VAL A 54 -12.86 -3.64 12.59
N LYS A 55 -12.28 -4.33 11.60
CA LYS A 55 -11.16 -5.25 11.83
C LYS A 55 -9.88 -4.46 12.06
N LYS A 56 -8.99 -5.01 12.90
CA LYS A 56 -7.65 -4.43 13.13
C LYS A 56 -6.77 -4.44 11.89
N ASN A 57 -7.02 -5.33 10.94
CA ASN A 57 -6.19 -5.51 9.75
C ASN A 57 -7.08 -5.51 8.52
N ASP A 58 -6.69 -4.71 7.53
CA ASP A 58 -7.30 -4.64 6.22
C ASP A 58 -6.23 -4.85 5.14
N PHE A 59 -6.30 -6.01 4.49
CA PHE A 59 -5.37 -6.41 3.44
C PHE A 59 -6.02 -6.29 2.07
N GLY A 60 -5.37 -5.56 1.18
CA GLY A 60 -5.77 -5.37 -0.20
C GLY A 60 -4.76 -5.98 -1.17
N PHE A 61 -5.26 -6.65 -2.21
CA PHE A 61 -4.44 -7.09 -3.33
C PHE A 61 -5.08 -6.66 -4.64
N PHE A 62 -4.34 -5.86 -5.42
CA PHE A 62 -4.86 -5.18 -6.60
C PHE A 62 -3.96 -5.44 -7.80
N HIS A 63 -4.56 -5.43 -8.99
CA HIS A 63 -3.83 -5.41 -10.25
C HIS A 63 -4.31 -4.26 -11.11
N SER A 64 -3.39 -3.63 -11.84
CA SER A 64 -3.70 -2.48 -12.69
C SER A 64 -2.81 -2.42 -13.93
N LEU A 65 -3.34 -1.76 -14.96
CA LEU A 65 -2.55 -1.32 -16.10
C LEU A 65 -2.15 0.14 -15.89
N VAL A 66 -0.86 0.39 -15.72
CA VAL A 66 -0.28 1.71 -15.48
C VAL A 66 0.07 2.34 -16.82
N VAL A 67 -0.55 3.47 -17.14
CA VAL A 67 -0.21 4.30 -18.30
C VAL A 67 0.70 5.44 -17.84
N LYS A 68 1.92 5.47 -18.37
CA LYS A 68 2.91 6.51 -18.09
C LYS A 68 2.86 7.53 -19.21
N PHE A 69 2.08 8.58 -18.99
CA PHE A 69 2.29 9.83 -19.71
C PHE A 69 3.70 10.34 -19.35
N SER A 70 4.42 10.92 -20.31
CA SER A 70 5.87 11.13 -20.24
C SER A 70 6.37 11.77 -18.94
N LYS A 71 7.68 11.65 -18.69
CA LYS A 71 8.38 12.69 -17.92
C LYS A 71 8.52 13.95 -18.77
#